data_AF-A0AAJ2EVS3-F1
#
_entry.id   AF-A0AAJ2EVS3-F1
#
_cell.length_a   1.000
_cell.length_b   1.000
_cell.length_c   1.000
_cell.angle_alpha   90.00
_cell.angle_beta   90.00
_cell.angle_gamma   90.00
#
_symmetry.space_group_name_H-M   'P 1'
#
loop_
_entity.id
_entity.type
_entity.pdbx_description
1 polymer ?
#
loop_
_entity_poly.entity_id
_entity_poly.type
_entity_poly.pdbx_seq_one_letter_code
_entity_poly.pdbx_strand_id
1 'polypeptide(L)'
;MSTTRSLFDSLTQQASRLFGQDSPLPKAEIESQFKALLQGALSKLDVVSREEFDAQMAVLARTRARLEALELRLTELEKTQTSSVTPPVTPATDVAPAD
;
A
#
# COMPACT_ATOMS: atom_id res chain seq x y z
N MET A 1 6.76 4.62 -18.25
CA MET A 1 7.24 3.32 -18.79
C MET A 1 8.54 3.39 -19.60
N SER A 2 9.01 4.56 -20.07
CA SER A 2 10.28 4.66 -20.83
C SER A 2 11.55 4.54 -19.95
N THR A 3 11.50 4.95 -18.69
CA THR A 3 12.66 4.97 -17.78
C THR A 3 13.12 3.56 -17.38
N THR A 4 12.18 2.63 -17.15
CA THR A 4 12.51 1.23 -16.83
C THR A 4 13.23 0.54 -17.99
N ARG A 5 12.87 0.89 -19.24
CA ARG A 5 13.49 0.36 -20.45
C ARG A 5 14.93 0.84 -20.61
N SER A 6 15.18 2.13 -20.42
CA SER A 6 16.54 2.70 -20.53
C SER A 6 17.49 2.22 -19.43
N LEU A 7 16.98 1.95 -18.22
CA LEU A 7 17.78 1.35 -17.14
C LEU A 7 18.25 -0.07 -17.51
N PHE A 8 17.35 -0.90 -18.05
CA PHE A 8 17.69 -2.27 -18.46
C PHE A 8 18.72 -2.28 -19.60
N ASP A 9 18.56 -1.38 -20.58
CA ASP A 9 19.51 -1.23 -21.68
C ASP A 9 20.87 -0.77 -21.17
N SER A 10 20.92 0.19 -20.24
CA SER A 10 22.18 0.65 -19.63
C SER A 10 22.89 -0.43 -18.79
N LEU A 11 22.13 -1.23 -18.04
CA LEU A 11 22.65 -2.36 -17.26
C LEU A 11 23.23 -3.44 -18.19
N THR A 12 22.52 -3.76 -19.27
CA THR A 12 22.96 -4.74 -20.27
C THR A 12 24.24 -4.27 -20.96
N GLN A 13 24.33 -2.98 -21.28
CA GLN A 13 25.52 -2.38 -21.90
C GLN A 13 26.71 -2.30 -20.94
N GLN A 14 26.48 -2.08 -19.64
CA GLN A 14 27.55 -2.12 -18.63
C GLN A 14 28.01 -3.55 -18.32
N ALA A 15 27.07 -4.51 -18.29
CA ALA A 15 27.38 -5.92 -18.10
C ALA A 15 28.20 -6.48 -19.28
N SER A 16 27.82 -6.17 -20.52
CA SER A 16 28.56 -6.63 -21.71
C SER A 16 30.00 -6.09 -21.75
N ARG A 17 30.26 -4.90 -21.21
CA ARG A 17 31.61 -4.34 -21.06
C ARG A 17 32.44 -5.07 -20.00
N LEU A 18 31.83 -5.44 -18.87
CA LEU A 18 32.51 -6.13 -17.77
C LEU A 18 32.82 -7.61 -18.10
N PHE A 19 31.92 -8.28 -18.82
CA PHE A 19 32.05 -9.70 -19.20
C PHE A 19 32.58 -9.92 -20.62
N GLY A 20 32.89 -8.85 -21.35
CA GLY A 20 33.45 -8.90 -22.70
C GLY A 20 34.86 -9.51 -22.74
N GLN A 21 35.25 -9.99 -23.93
CA GLN A 21 36.50 -10.71 -24.16
C GLN A 21 37.77 -9.88 -23.87
N ASP A 22 37.65 -8.55 -23.83
CA ASP A 22 38.72 -7.58 -23.56
C ASP A 22 38.69 -6.96 -22.15
N SER A 23 37.94 -7.54 -21.20
CA SER A 23 37.85 -6.99 -19.84
C SER A 23 39.23 -7.09 -19.15
N PRO A 24 39.86 -5.96 -18.77
CA PRO A 24 41.21 -5.95 -18.18
C PRO A 24 41.23 -6.38 -16.71
N LEU A 25 40.07 -6.73 -16.14
CA LEU A 25 39.87 -6.94 -14.71
C LEU A 25 39.88 -8.44 -14.36
N PRO A 26 40.50 -8.84 -13.23
CA PRO A 26 40.34 -10.17 -12.65
C PRO A 26 38.87 -10.51 -12.38
N LYS A 27 38.53 -11.81 -12.42
CA LYS A 27 37.17 -12.31 -12.20
C LYS A 27 36.51 -11.80 -10.90
N ALA A 28 37.28 -11.71 -9.81
CA ALA A 28 36.80 -11.22 -8.52
C ALA A 28 36.41 -9.73 -8.55
N GLU A 29 37.16 -8.91 -9.29
CA GLU A 29 36.82 -7.49 -9.48
C GLU A 29 35.60 -7.31 -10.39
N ILE A 30 35.46 -8.15 -11.41
CA ILE A 30 34.25 -8.18 -12.26
C ILE A 30 33.00 -8.48 -11.42
N GLU A 31 33.06 -9.49 -10.54
CA GLU A 31 31.94 -9.86 -9.66
C GLU A 31 31.57 -8.71 -8.71
N SER A 32 32.57 -8.08 -8.09
CA SER A 32 32.36 -6.92 -7.21
C SER A 32 31.70 -5.75 -7.95
N GLN A 33 32.22 -5.40 -9.13
CA GLN A 33 31.69 -4.31 -9.95
C GLN A 33 30.27 -4.61 -10.44
N PHE A 34 29.98 -5.86 -10.84
CA PHE A 34 28.65 -6.27 -11.25
C PHE A 34 27.64 -6.21 -10.09
N LYS A 35 28.04 -6.63 -8.89
CA LYS A 35 27.21 -6.53 -7.68
C LYS A 35 26.87 -5.07 -7.34
N ALA A 36 27.85 -4.17 -7.43
CA ALA A 36 27.63 -2.74 -7.19
C ALA A 36 26.69 -2.12 -8.24
N LEU A 37 26.82 -2.51 -9.51
CA LEU A 37 25.90 -2.07 -10.58
C LEU A 37 24.47 -2.57 -10.35
N LEU A 38 24.28 -3.84 -9.97
CA LEU A 38 22.96 -4.39 -9.64
C LEU A 38 22.33 -3.68 -8.46
N GLN A 39 23.10 -3.44 -7.39
CA GLN A 39 22.63 -2.69 -6.23
C GLN A 39 22.20 -1.27 -6.61
N GLY A 40 23.03 -0.55 -7.38
CA GLY A 40 22.70 0.80 -7.87
C GLY A 40 21.51 0.84 -8.83
N ALA A 41 21.31 -0.20 -9.64
CA ALA A 41 20.14 -0.33 -10.51
C ALA A 41 18.86 -0.62 -9.71
N LEU A 42 18.93 -1.51 -8.71
CA LEU A 42 17.81 -1.81 -7.82
C LEU A 42 17.42 -0.62 -6.95
N SER A 43 18.38 0.20 -6.48
CA SER A 43 18.05 1.42 -5.71
C SER A 43 17.41 2.53 -6.56
N LYS A 44 17.55 2.48 -7.89
CA LYS A 44 16.87 3.41 -8.81
C LYS A 44 15.45 2.97 -9.16
N LEU A 45 15.17 1.68 -9.01
CA LEU A 45 13.81 1.18 -8.94
C LEU A 45 13.35 1.49 -7.50
N ASP A 46 12.12 1.97 -7.32
CA ASP A 46 11.58 2.28 -5.98
C ASP A 46 11.28 0.97 -5.22
N VAL A 47 12.34 0.21 -4.91
CA VAL A 47 12.29 -1.14 -4.34
C VAL A 47 12.47 -1.02 -2.84
N VAL A 48 11.43 -1.39 -2.10
CA VAL A 48 11.51 -1.58 -0.65
C VAL A 48 12.08 -2.96 -0.33
N SER A 49 12.78 -3.08 0.79
CA SER A 49 13.22 -4.41 1.23
C SER A 49 12.01 -5.26 1.57
N ARG A 50 12.17 -6.59 1.50
CA ARG A 50 11.07 -7.51 1.86
C ARG A 50 10.65 -7.35 3.32
N GLU A 51 11.60 -7.06 4.21
CA GLU A 51 11.33 -6.83 5.63
C GLU A 51 10.50 -5.55 5.85
N GLU A 52 10.83 -4.46 5.13
CA GLU A 52 10.04 -3.22 5.17
C GLU A 52 8.62 -3.44 4.62
N PHE A 53 8.48 -4.20 3.55
CA PHE A 53 7.18 -4.57 3.00
C PHE A 53 6.34 -5.35 4.03
N ASP A 54 6.91 -6.38 4.64
CA ASP A 54 6.24 -7.20 5.64
C ASP A 54 5.83 -6.37 6.88
N ALA A 55 6.68 -5.42 7.30
CA ALA A 55 6.38 -4.48 8.38
C ALA A 55 5.19 -3.57 8.03
N GLN A 56 5.15 -3.00 6.82
CA GLN A 56 4.04 -2.16 6.36
C GLN A 56 2.73 -2.96 6.26
N MET A 57 2.80 -4.20 5.79
CA MET A 57 1.65 -5.11 5.75
C MET A 57 1.10 -5.39 7.15
N ALA A 58 1.97 -5.59 8.15
CA ALA A 58 1.54 -5.78 9.53
C ALA A 58 0.87 -4.53 10.13
N VAL A 59 1.39 -3.34 9.83
CA VAL A 59 0.75 -2.07 10.22
C VAL A 59 -0.64 -1.95 9.59
N LEU A 60 -0.75 -2.24 8.29
CA LEU A 60 -2.02 -2.18 7.56
C LEU A 60 -3.06 -3.18 8.09
N ALA A 61 -2.64 -4.40 8.47
CA ALA A 61 -3.52 -5.37 9.10
C ALA A 61 -4.06 -4.85 10.44
N ARG A 62 -3.18 -4.26 11.26
CA ARG A 62 -3.57 -3.67 12.55
C ARG A 62 -4.52 -2.48 12.38
N THR A 63 -4.32 -1.63 11.38
CA THR A 63 -5.21 -0.48 11.15
C THR A 63 -6.59 -0.94 10.68
N ARG A 64 -6.69 -1.96 9.82
CA ARG A 64 -7.98 -2.56 9.45
C ARG A 64 -8.74 -3.11 10.65
N ALA A 65 -8.08 -3.90 11.50
CA ALA A 65 -8.71 -4.43 12.71
C ALA A 65 -9.21 -3.32 13.66
N ARG A 66 -8.46 -2.22 13.77
CA ARG A 66 -8.90 -1.05 14.55
C ARG A 66 -10.07 -0.33 13.91
N LEU A 67 -10.10 -0.22 12.58
CA LEU A 67 -11.20 0.38 11.84
C LEU A 67 -12.49 -0.41 12.06
N GLU A 68 -12.45 -1.73 11.88
CA GLU A 68 -13.58 -2.63 12.12
C GLU A 68 -14.12 -2.50 13.56
N ALA A 69 -13.22 -2.44 14.56
CA ALA A 69 -13.62 -2.25 15.95
C ALA A 69 -14.29 -0.88 16.21
N LEU A 70 -13.85 0.17 15.53
CA LEU A 70 -14.47 1.50 15.62
C LEU A 70 -15.83 1.54 14.92
N GLU A 71 -15.95 0.90 13.75
CA GLU A 71 -17.22 0.78 13.01
C GLU A 71 -18.27 0.03 13.84
N LEU A 72 -17.88 -1.03 14.54
CA LEU A 72 -18.76 -1.75 15.48
C LEU A 72 -19.24 -0.85 16.61
N ARG A 73 -18.33 -0.12 17.27
CA ARG A 73 -18.68 0.82 18.34
C ARG A 73 -19.59 1.94 17.85
N LEU A 74 -19.33 2.47 16.65
CA LEU A 74 -20.18 3.48 16.03
C LEU A 74 -21.60 2.94 15.85
N THR A 75 -21.73 1.73 15.31
CA THR A 75 -23.02 1.06 15.11
C THR A 75 -23.78 0.85 16.43
N GLU A 76 -23.09 0.45 17.49
CA GLU A 76 -23.68 0.30 18.83
C GLU A 76 -24.19 1.64 19.39
N LEU A 77 -23.42 2.70 19.21
CA LEU A 77 -23.80 4.05 19.65
C LEU A 77 -24.97 4.62 18.83
N GLU A 78 -25.00 4.41 17.51
CA GLU A 78 -26.11 4.82 16.65
C GLU A 78 -27.40 4.08 17.00
N LYS A 79 -27.33 2.78 17.32
CA LYS A 79 -28.47 2.00 17.82
C LYS A 79 -28.98 2.51 19.17
N THR A 80 -28.07 2.86 20.07
CA THR A 80 -28.44 3.39 21.39
C THR A 80 -29.11 4.77 21.26
N GLN A 81 -28.62 5.63 20.36
CA GLN A 81 -29.22 6.95 20.10
C GLN A 81 -30.59 6.87 19.41
N THR A 82 -30.75 5.98 18.43
CA THR A 82 -32.06 5.75 17.79
C THR A 82 -33.09 5.12 18.74
N SER A 83 -32.65 4.33 19.72
CA SER A 83 -33.52 3.81 20.79
C SER A 83 -34.01 4.88 21.77
N SER A 84 -33.32 6.03 21.84
CA SER A 84 -33.72 7.19 22.68
C SER A 84 -34.57 8.22 21.92
N VAL A 85 -34.87 7.99 20.64
CA VAL A 85 -35.74 8.86 19.84
C VAL A 85 -36.96 8.06 19.35
N THR A 86 -37.99 8.04 20.22
CA THR A 86 -39.44 8.20 19.89
C THR A 86 -40.14 6.95 19.30
N PRO A 87 -41.40 6.55 19.67
CA PRO A 87 -42.65 7.21 19.18
C PRO A 87 -43.94 6.91 20.02
N PRO A 88 -45.20 7.29 19.66
CA PRO A 88 -45.73 8.16 18.58
C PRO A 88 -46.57 9.35 19.12
N VAL A 89 -46.62 10.49 18.42
CA VAL A 89 -47.85 11.30 18.46
C VAL A 89 -48.79 10.64 17.45
N THR A 90 -49.61 9.70 17.91
CA THR A 90 -50.68 9.10 17.10
C THR A 90 -51.63 10.20 16.62
N PRO A 91 -52.10 10.15 15.36
CA PRO A 91 -53.08 11.08 14.84
C PRO A 91 -54.40 10.88 15.59
N ALA A 92 -54.75 11.79 16.49
CA ALA A 92 -56.12 11.92 16.96
C ALA A 92 -56.92 12.63 15.85
N THR A 93 -57.56 11.82 15.00
CA THR A 93 -58.82 12.17 14.38
C THR A 93 -59.81 12.53 15.48
N ASP A 94 -60.18 13.81 15.62
CA ASP A 94 -61.56 14.20 15.91
C ASP A 94 -61.75 15.72 15.64
N VAL A 95 -62.21 16.04 14.44
CA VAL A 95 -63.17 17.14 14.23
C VAL A 95 -64.16 16.64 13.18
N ALA A 96 -65.23 15.99 13.65
CA ALA A 96 -66.47 15.84 12.90
C ALA A 96 -67.36 17.11 13.08
N PRO A 97 -68.42 17.29 12.28
CA PRO A 97 -68.81 18.57 11.66
C PRO A 97 -69.91 19.36 12.38
N ALA A 98 -69.95 20.69 12.18
CA ALA A 98 -71.08 21.65 12.27
C ALA A 98 -70.45 23.06 12.46
N ASP A 99 -70.81 24.16 11.80
CA ASP A 99 -71.98 24.60 11.02
C ASP A 99 -71.55 25.31 9.72
#